data_AF-G5R447-F1
#
_entry.id   AF-G5R447-F1
#
_cell.length_a   1.000
_cell.length_b   1.000
_cell.length_c   1.000
_cell.angle_alpha   90.00
_cell.angle_beta   90.00
_cell.angle_gamma   90.00
#
_symmetry.space_group_name_H-M   'P 1'
#
loop_
_entity.id
_entity.type
_entity.pdbx_description
1 polymer ?
#
loop_
_entity_poly.entity_id
_entity_poly.type
_entity_poly.pdbx_seq_one_letter_code
_entity_poly.pdbx_strand_id
1 'polypeptide(L)'
;MLDKVSFLPGTPLPNTPICVLEGNNQFIVDTSFTEVYDDEWLVEIEGKTSIRTLTRIPIKKVRVSGVGMAFDCSIEDIKILGRVVLTIK
;
A
#
# COMPACT_ATOMS: atom_id res chain seq x y z
N MET A 1 20.71 -8.29 0.24
CA MET A 1 20.21 -8.30 1.63
C MET A 1 19.58 -6.93 1.86
N LEU A 2 18.30 -6.85 2.24
CA LEU A 2 17.72 -5.57 2.67
C LEU A 2 18.23 -5.26 4.07
N ASP A 3 18.74 -4.06 4.27
CA ASP A 3 19.22 -3.58 5.56
C ASP A 3 18.49 -2.28 5.96
N LYS A 4 18.72 -1.82 7.19
CA LYS A 4 18.02 -0.63 7.71
C LYS A 4 18.28 0.64 6.89
N VAL A 5 19.42 0.74 6.21
CA VAL A 5 19.75 1.93 5.40
C VAL A 5 18.99 1.96 4.06
N SER A 6 18.32 0.86 3.71
CA SER A 6 17.44 0.80 2.53
C SER A 6 16.12 1.56 2.73
N PHE A 7 15.77 1.93 3.96
CA PHE A 7 14.53 2.64 4.29
C PHE A 7 14.78 4.12 4.54
N LEU A 8 13.82 4.97 4.15
CA LEU A 8 13.92 6.40 4.36
C LEU A 8 13.96 6.75 5.86
N PRO A 9 14.74 7.76 6.27
CA PRO A 9 14.75 8.24 7.65
C PRO A 9 13.34 8.63 8.11
N GLY A 10 12.89 8.08 9.23
CA GLY A 10 11.55 8.34 9.79
C GLY A 10 10.47 7.36 9.30
N THR A 11 10.75 6.51 8.31
CA THR A 11 9.84 5.41 7.95
C THR A 11 9.99 4.28 8.97
N PRO A 12 8.90 3.83 9.62
CA PRO A 12 9.00 2.71 10.54
C PRO A 12 9.40 1.45 9.76
N LEU A 13 10.37 0.73 10.32
CA LEU A 13 10.80 -0.54 9.75
C LEU A 13 9.62 -1.52 9.72
N PRO A 14 9.49 -2.32 8.64
CA PRO A 14 8.39 -3.26 8.54
C PRO A 14 8.51 -4.37 9.60
N ASN A 15 7.40 -4.70 10.26
CA ASN A 15 7.38 -5.79 11.25
C ASN A 15 7.13 -7.14 10.59
N THR A 16 6.18 -7.21 9.65
CA THR A 16 5.85 -8.43 8.90
C THR A 16 5.92 -8.16 7.40
N PRO A 17 7.15 -8.00 6.86
CA PRO A 17 7.36 -7.65 5.46
C PRO A 17 7.03 -8.82 4.54
N ILE A 18 6.42 -8.50 3.40
CA ILE A 18 6.36 -9.35 2.21
C ILE A 18 6.98 -8.60 1.02
N CYS A 19 7.49 -9.34 0.04
CA CYS A 19 7.91 -8.77 -1.24
C CYS A 19 6.84 -9.05 -2.29
N VAL A 20 6.32 -8.00 -2.91
CA VAL A 20 5.35 -8.09 -4.01
C VAL A 20 6.04 -7.69 -5.31
N LEU A 21 5.91 -8.53 -6.32
CA LEU A 21 6.44 -8.28 -7.66
C LEU A 21 5.29 -7.83 -8.57
N GLU A 22 5.41 -6.66 -9.18
CA GLU A 22 4.44 -6.15 -10.16
C GLU A 22 5.20 -5.59 -11.37
N GLY A 23 5.23 -6.37 -12.46
CA GLY A 23 6.07 -6.08 -13.62
C GLY A 23 7.56 -6.15 -13.25
N ASN A 24 8.28 -5.05 -13.50
CA ASN A 24 9.70 -4.92 -13.15
C ASN A 24 9.92 -4.33 -11.76
N ASN A 25 8.86 -3.90 -11.08
CA ASN A 25 8.97 -3.27 -9.77
C ASN A 25 8.86 -4.33 -8.66
N GLN A 26 9.60 -4.12 -7.58
CA GLN A 26 9.49 -4.88 -6.35
C GLN A 26 9.07 -3.95 -5.23
N PHE A 27 8.05 -4.34 -4.48
CA PHE A 27 7.52 -3.57 -3.36
C PHE A 27 7.74 -4.34 -2.07
N ILE A 28 8.36 -3.70 -1.09
CA ILE A 28 8.37 -4.21 0.28
C ILE A 28 7.11 -3.67 0.95
N VAL A 29 6.25 -4.58 1.37
CA VAL A 29 4.95 -4.27 1.97
C VAL A 29 4.95 -4.75 3.41
N ASP A 30 4.66 -3.87 4.36
CA ASP A 30 4.41 -4.25 5.75
C ASP A 30 2.95 -4.64 5.93
N THR A 31 2.71 -5.89 6.29
CA THR A 31 1.35 -6.42 6.53
C THR A 31 0.86 -6.15 7.95
N SER A 32 1.74 -5.66 8.84
CA SER A 32 1.40 -5.25 10.20
C SER A 32 1.17 -3.74 10.24
N PHE A 33 -0.09 -3.32 10.22
CA PHE A 33 -0.48 -1.92 10.31
C PHE A 33 -1.67 -1.74 11.26
N THR A 34 -1.77 -0.57 11.90
CA THR A 34 -2.85 -0.24 12.84
C THR A 34 -3.88 0.72 12.27
N GLU A 35 -3.47 1.53 11.28
CA GLU A 35 -4.29 2.55 10.67
C GLU A 35 -3.97 2.70 9.18
N VAL A 36 -4.91 3.28 8.43
CA VAL A 36 -4.79 3.53 7.01
C VAL A 36 -4.79 5.04 6.79
N TYR A 37 -3.76 5.52 6.10
CA TYR A 37 -3.53 6.93 5.81
C TYR A 37 -3.08 7.10 4.35
N ASP A 38 -2.87 8.34 3.94
CA ASP A 38 -2.55 8.68 2.55
C ASP A 38 -1.17 8.16 2.17
N ASP A 39 -1.11 7.12 1.35
CA ASP A 39 0.15 6.50 0.88
C ASP A 39 -0.11 5.47 -0.24
N GLU A 40 0.93 4.74 -0.65
CA GLU A 40 0.83 3.51 -1.43
C GLU A 40 0.54 2.28 -0.55
N TRP A 41 -0.47 1.51 -0.96
CA TRP A 41 -0.96 0.34 -0.26
C TRP A 41 -1.12 -0.84 -1.20
N LEU A 42 -0.86 -2.04 -0.70
CA LEU A 42 -1.30 -3.27 -1.30
C LEU A 42 -2.77 -3.48 -0.95
N VAL A 43 -3.63 -3.53 -1.95
CA VAL A 43 -5.08 -3.70 -1.78
C VAL A 43 -5.63 -4.80 -2.67
N GLU A 44 -6.70 -5.45 -2.22
CA GLU A 44 -7.53 -6.34 -3.01
C GLU A 44 -8.88 -5.69 -3.28
N ILE A 45 -9.21 -5.54 -4.56
CA ILE A 45 -10.46 -4.96 -5.07
C ILE A 45 -11.11 -6.03 -5.95
N GLU A 46 -12.29 -6.51 -5.55
CA GLU A 46 -13.04 -7.55 -6.27
C GLU A 46 -12.18 -8.80 -6.63
N GLY A 47 -11.36 -9.25 -5.67
CA GLY A 47 -10.47 -10.41 -5.84
C GLY A 47 -9.18 -10.14 -6.62
N LYS A 48 -8.95 -8.89 -7.08
CA LYS A 48 -7.70 -8.49 -7.75
C LYS A 48 -6.82 -7.72 -6.79
N THR A 49 -5.62 -8.25 -6.54
CA THR A 49 -4.59 -7.58 -5.74
C THR A 49 -3.73 -6.68 -6.62
N SER A 50 -3.47 -5.44 -6.17
CA SER A 50 -2.59 -4.49 -6.86
C SER A 50 -2.04 -3.43 -5.90
N ILE A 51 -0.95 -2.77 -6.27
CA ILE A 51 -0.49 -1.57 -5.56
C ILE A 51 -1.34 -0.37 -5.99
N ARG A 52 -1.87 0.37 -5.02
CA ARG A 52 -2.71 1.56 -5.23
C ARG A 52 -2.33 2.68 -4.30
N THR A 53 -2.47 3.91 -4.77
CA THR A 53 -2.42 5.07 -3.90
C THR A 53 -3.80 5.30 -3.29
N LEU A 54 -3.86 5.30 -1.96
CA LEU A 54 -5.07 5.60 -1.20
C LEU A 54 -5.00 7.04 -0.68
N THR A 55 -6.09 7.78 -0.79
CA THR A 55 -6.27 9.08 -0.13
C THR A 55 -7.54 9.05 0.70
N ARG A 56 -7.44 9.32 2.00
CA ARG A 56 -8.55 9.33 2.94
C ARG A 56 -9.49 10.48 2.61
N ILE A 57 -10.75 10.14 2.48
CA ILE A 57 -11.86 11.09 2.41
C ILE A 57 -12.58 10.99 3.76
N PRO A 58 -13.10 12.09 4.34
CA PRO A 58 -14.00 12.03 5.48
C PRO A 58 -15.13 11.00 5.29
N ILE A 59 -15.87 10.69 6.35
CA ILE A 59 -16.99 9.73 6.30
C ILE A 59 -16.59 8.32 5.83
N LYS A 60 -15.40 7.86 6.26
CA LYS A 60 -14.84 6.51 6.00
C LYS A 60 -14.66 6.16 4.50
N LYS A 61 -14.50 7.15 3.63
CA LYS A 61 -14.24 6.91 2.21
C LYS A 61 -12.74 6.94 1.89
N VAL A 62 -12.39 6.36 0.75
CA VAL A 62 -11.05 6.48 0.17
C VAL A 62 -11.17 6.78 -1.31
N ARG A 63 -10.27 7.62 -1.83
CA ARG A 63 -9.97 7.67 -3.26
C ARG A 63 -8.90 6.63 -3.55
N VAL A 64 -9.17 5.76 -4.51
CA VAL A 64 -8.23 4.75 -5.02
C VAL A 64 -7.70 5.23 -6.36
N SER A 65 -6.37 5.33 -6.49
CA SER A 65 -5.69 5.73 -7.73
C SER A 65 -4.43 4.90 -7.99
N GLY A 66 -3.63 5.26 -9.01
CA GLY A 66 -2.36 4.58 -9.34
C GLY A 66 -2.35 3.84 -10.68
N VAL A 67 -3.49 3.26 -11.11
CA VAL A 67 -3.63 2.65 -12.44
C VAL A 67 -4.96 3.02 -13.05
N GLY A 68 -4.93 3.65 -14.24
CA GLY A 68 -6.13 4.05 -14.96
C GLY A 68 -6.87 5.21 -14.29
N MET A 69 -8.20 5.17 -14.34
CA MET A 69 -9.06 6.19 -13.74
C MET A 69 -9.20 5.96 -12.23
N ALA A 70 -9.08 7.05 -11.45
CA ALA A 70 -9.32 7.00 -10.01
C ALA A 70 -10.82 6.90 -9.70
N PHE A 71 -11.16 6.31 -8.56
CA PHE A 71 -12.53 6.19 -8.08
C PHE A 71 -12.60 6.36 -6.57
N ASP A 72 -13.79 6.70 -6.05
CA ASP A 72 -14.05 6.85 -4.63
C ASP A 72 -14.98 5.73 -4.16
N CYS A 73 -14.63 5.05 -3.07
CA CYS A 73 -15.44 4.00 -2.46
C CYS A 73 -15.40 4.08 -0.93
N SER A 74 -16.22 3.26 -0.26
CA SER A 74 -16.03 3.04 1.18
C SER A 74 -14.69 2.34 1.40
N ILE A 75 -14.01 2.65 2.51
CA ILE A 75 -12.84 1.86 2.92
C ILE A 75 -13.20 0.40 3.19
N GLU A 76 -14.47 0.13 3.51
CA GLU A 76 -15.00 -1.21 3.78
C GLU A 76 -15.29 -1.99 2.48
N ASP A 77 -15.28 -1.33 1.31
CA ASP A 77 -15.51 -1.96 -0.01
C ASP A 77 -14.23 -2.59 -0.59
N ILE A 78 -13.08 -2.35 0.03
CA ILE A 78 -11.77 -2.87 -0.40
C ILE A 78 -11.08 -3.57 0.77
N LYS A 79 -10.24 -4.57 0.48
CA LYS A 79 -9.37 -5.16 1.50
C LYS A 79 -8.00 -4.50 1.43
N ILE A 80 -7.53 -4.02 2.57
CA ILE A 80 -6.20 -3.44 2.70
C ILE A 80 -5.29 -4.52 3.27
N LEU A 81 -4.25 -4.89 2.53
CA LEU A 81 -3.39 -6.03 2.83
C LEU A 81 -2.08 -5.61 3.49
N GLY A 82 -1.60 -4.41 3.18
CA GLY A 82 -0.41 -3.86 3.80
C GLY A 82 0.03 -2.54 3.18
N ARG A 83 0.94 -1.86 3.86
CA ARG A 83 1.50 -0.58 3.44
C ARG A 83 2.79 -0.79 2.68
N VAL A 84 2.98 -0.10 1.56
CA VAL A 84 4.27 -0.07 0.86
C VAL A 84 5.26 0.74 1.70
N VAL A 85 6.39 0.13 2.08
CA VAL A 85 7.46 0.79 2.85
C VAL A 85 8.71 1.05 2.01
N LEU A 86 8.83 0.38 0.86
CA LEU A 86 9.90 0.59 -0.10
C LEU A 86 9.48 0.13 -1.49
N THR A 87 9.85 0.91 -2.50
CA THR A 87 9.70 0.57 -3.92
C THR A 87 11.07 0.46 -4.56
N ILE A 88 11.35 -0.68 -5.19
CA ILE A 88 12.59 -0.98 -5.90
C ILE A 88 12.24 -1.08 -7.39
N LYS A 89 12.93 -0.30 -8.22
CA LYS A 89 12.74 -0.22 -9.68
C LYS A 89 13.94 -0.83 -10.41
#